data_AF-A0A3A8Q3B2-F1
#
_entry.id   AF-A0A3A8Q3B2-F1
#
_cell.length_a   1.000
_cell.length_b   1.000
_cell.length_c   1.000
_cell.angle_alpha   90.00
_cell.angle_beta   90.00
_cell.angle_gamma   90.00
#
_symmetry.space_group_name_H-M   'P 1'
#
loop_
_entity.id
_entity.type
_entity.pdbx_description
1 polymer ?
#
loop_
_entity_poly.entity_id
_entity_poly.type
_entity_poly.pdbx_seq_one_letter_code
_entity_poly.pdbx_strand_id
1 'polypeptide(L)'
;MAVRYDPSVIQEHAEDLYSRASRLAMLYGFMGIVFGAAIGFILSASAEDLRPVALTGGAVIGVIIGASMGRSRAFALELQAQVALCQVATEANTRRTAEAAEAAQRQESQPPLQQVG
;
A
#
# COMPACT_ATOMS: atom_id res chain seq x y z
N MET A 1 22.86 -5.59 -21.02
CA MET A 1 21.63 -6.38 -20.88
C MET A 1 20.47 -5.45 -21.12
N ALA A 2 19.61 -5.72 -22.12
CA ALA A 2 18.41 -4.94 -22.32
C ALA A 2 17.43 -5.28 -21.18
N VAL A 3 17.09 -4.29 -20.35
CA VAL A 3 16.08 -4.46 -19.29
C VAL A 3 14.74 -4.63 -19.98
N ARG A 4 14.17 -5.84 -19.92
CA ARG A 4 12.84 -6.14 -20.45
C ARG A 4 11.82 -5.77 -19.38
N TYR A 5 10.91 -4.86 -19.71
CA TYR A 5 9.81 -4.52 -18.82
C TYR A 5 8.92 -5.75 -18.60
N ASP A 6 8.70 -6.08 -17.32
CA ASP A 6 7.82 -7.17 -16.90
C ASP A 6 6.80 -6.61 -15.87
N PRO A 7 5.51 -6.50 -16.23
CA PRO A 7 4.49 -5.95 -15.34
C PRO A 7 4.21 -6.84 -14.12
N SER A 8 4.59 -8.13 -14.14
CA SER A 8 4.39 -9.04 -13.02
C SER A 8 5.24 -8.64 -11.81
N VAL A 9 6.44 -8.11 -12.03
CA VAL A 9 7.35 -7.64 -10.96
C VAL A 9 6.74 -6.47 -10.18
N ILE A 10 5.99 -5.59 -10.86
CA ILE A 10 5.35 -4.43 -10.23
C ILE A 10 4.12 -4.87 -9.40
N GLN A 11 3.39 -5.88 -9.88
CA GLN A 11 2.30 -6.49 -9.12
C GLN A 11 2.81 -7.18 -7.85
N GLU A 12 3.87 -7.97 -7.96
CA GLU A 12 4.49 -8.64 -6.81
C GLU A 12 5.00 -7.62 -5.78
N HIS A 13 5.59 -6.51 -6.23
CA HIS A 13 6.00 -5.43 -5.34
C HIS A 13 4.82 -4.76 -4.62
N ALA A 14 3.69 -4.57 -5.32
CA ALA A 14 2.47 -4.03 -4.73
C ALA A 14 1.88 -4.98 -3.67
N GLU A 15 1.87 -6.29 -3.93
CA GLU A 15 1.42 -7.31 -2.97
C GLU A 15 2.32 -7.34 -1.71
N ASP A 16 3.64 -7.26 -1.89
CA ASP A 16 4.57 -7.18 -0.76
C ASP A 16 4.33 -5.93 0.09
N LEU A 17 4.10 -4.76 -0.53
CA LEU A 17 3.73 -3.53 0.17
C LEU A 17 2.45 -3.67 1.01
N TYR A 18 1.41 -4.32 0.46
CA TYR A 18 0.18 -4.64 1.19
C TYR A 18 0.41 -5.58 2.37
N SER A 19 1.21 -6.64 2.16
CA SER A 19 1.55 -7.58 3.22
C SER A 19 2.29 -6.88 4.37
N ARG A 20 3.23 -5.98 4.04
CA ARG A 20 3.97 -5.17 5.01
C ARG A 20 3.07 -4.19 5.74
N ALA A 21 2.12 -3.57 5.06
CA ALA A 21 1.16 -2.63 5.66
C ALA A 21 0.38 -3.28 6.81
N SER A 22 -0.17 -4.48 6.58
CA SER A 22 -0.90 -5.22 7.62
C SER A 22 -0.01 -5.62 8.80
N ARG A 23 1.23 -6.06 8.52
CA ARG A 23 2.20 -6.45 9.53
C ARG A 23 2.64 -5.26 10.40
N LEU A 24 2.83 -4.09 9.79
CA LEU A 24 3.14 -2.85 10.49
C LEU A 24 1.99 -2.41 11.39
N ALA A 25 0.75 -2.42 10.90
CA ALA A 25 -0.41 -2.08 11.72
C ALA A 25 -0.51 -2.99 12.96
N MET A 26 -0.31 -4.30 12.78
CA MET A 26 -0.31 -5.28 13.87
C MET A 26 0.85 -5.06 14.86
N LEU A 27 2.06 -4.84 14.36
CA LEU A 27 3.25 -4.60 15.19
C LEU A 27 3.10 -3.33 16.04
N TYR A 28 2.65 -2.23 15.45
CA TYR A 28 2.44 -0.97 16.16
C TYR A 28 1.31 -1.07 17.20
N GLY A 29 0.22 -1.79 16.90
CA GLY A 29 -0.82 -2.08 17.88
C GLY A 29 -0.30 -2.91 19.06
N PHE A 30 0.48 -3.95 18.79
CA PHE A 30 1.11 -4.78 19.83
C PHE A 30 2.09 -3.99 20.68
N MET A 31 2.97 -3.19 20.08
CA MET A 31 3.88 -2.30 20.81
C MET A 31 3.11 -1.29 21.65
N GLY A 32 1.97 -0.79 21.14
CA GLY A 32 1.04 0.05 21.89
C GLY A 32 0.55 -0.61 23.19
N ILE A 33 0.13 -1.88 23.13
CA ILE A 33 -0.26 -2.66 24.32
C ILE A 33 0.89 -2.72 25.31
N VAL A 34 2.08 -3.13 24.84
CA VAL A 34 3.26 -3.34 25.69
C VAL A 34 3.66 -2.03 26.39
N PHE A 35 3.76 -0.93 25.65
CA PHE A 35 4.10 0.37 26.22
C PHE A 35 2.98 0.90 27.13
N GLY A 36 1.73 0.78 26.73
CA GLY A 36 0.58 1.21 27.53
C GLY A 36 0.48 0.47 28.86
N ALA A 37 0.66 -0.85 28.85
CA ALA A 37 0.70 -1.68 30.05
C ALA A 37 1.91 -1.36 30.93
N ALA A 38 3.09 -1.15 30.34
CA ALA A 38 4.30 -0.77 31.09
C ALA A 38 4.12 0.58 31.81
N ILE A 39 3.55 1.58 31.13
CA ILE A 39 3.24 2.88 31.74
C ILE A 39 2.19 2.72 32.84
N GLY A 40 1.12 1.95 32.59
CA GLY A 40 0.10 1.66 33.59
C GLY A 40 0.65 0.98 34.85
N PHE A 41 1.61 0.06 34.67
CA PHE A 41 2.32 -0.60 35.78
C PHE A 41 3.16 0.40 36.60
N ILE A 42 3.93 1.26 35.92
CA ILE A 42 4.79 2.26 36.59
C ILE A 42 3.93 3.25 37.38
N LEU A 43 2.82 3.73 36.80
CA LEU A 43 1.95 4.72 37.44
C LEU A 43 1.16 4.16 38.64
N SER A 44 0.95 2.84 38.69
CA SER A 44 0.24 2.18 39.80
C SER A 44 1.18 1.59 40.85
N ALA A 45 2.49 1.82 40.75
CA ALA A 45 3.48 1.28 41.68
C ALA A 45 3.23 1.66 43.16
N SER A 46 2.60 2.81 43.40
CA SER A 46 2.29 3.32 44.75
C SER A 46 0.85 3.05 45.22
N ALA A 47 0.00 2.47 44.37
CA ALA A 47 -1.42 2.27 44.66
C ALA A 47 -1.91 0.93 44.08
N GLU A 48 -1.73 -0.15 44.83
CA GLU A 48 -2.06 -1.51 44.38
C GLU A 48 -3.54 -1.69 44.01
N ASP A 49 -4.44 -1.01 44.72
CA ASP A 49 -5.89 -1.05 44.43
C ASP A 49 -6.23 -0.50 43.04
N LEU A 50 -5.43 0.44 42.52
CA LEU A 50 -5.63 1.03 41.20
C LEU A 50 -4.88 0.28 40.10
N ARG A 51 -4.01 -0.66 40.45
CA ARG A 51 -3.18 -1.41 39.51
C ARG A 51 -3.95 -2.14 38.41
N PRO A 52 -5.05 -2.88 38.65
CA PRO A 52 -5.81 -3.49 37.56
C PRO A 52 -6.43 -2.43 36.64
N VAL A 53 -6.95 -1.32 37.18
CA VAL A 53 -7.53 -0.23 36.38
C VAL A 53 -6.47 0.47 35.55
N ALA A 54 -5.30 0.77 36.14
CA ALA A 54 -4.19 1.44 35.47
C ALA A 54 -3.56 0.57 34.37
N LEU A 55 -3.39 -0.73 34.61
CA LEU A 55 -2.90 -1.68 33.61
C LEU A 55 -3.86 -1.78 32.42
N THR A 56 -5.16 -1.97 32.70
CA THR A 56 -6.16 -2.14 31.64
C THR A 56 -6.37 -0.83 30.88
N GLY A 57 -6.50 0.29 31.58
CA GLY A 57 -6.62 1.62 30.98
C GLY A 57 -5.39 2.01 30.17
N GLY A 58 -4.19 1.78 30.71
CA GLY A 58 -2.93 2.02 30.01
C GLY A 58 -2.81 1.17 28.75
N ALA A 59 -3.12 -0.13 28.82
CA ALA A 59 -3.12 -1.01 27.66
C ALA A 59 -4.13 -0.56 26.58
N VAL A 60 -5.36 -0.19 26.97
CA VAL A 60 -6.38 0.31 26.02
C VAL A 60 -5.94 1.59 25.33
N ILE A 61 -5.45 2.58 26.10
CA ILE A 61 -4.92 3.83 25.52
C ILE A 61 -3.73 3.53 24.61
N GLY A 62 -2.83 2.65 25.05
CA GLY A 62 -1.70 2.17 24.28
C GLY A 62 -2.10 1.54 22.94
N VAL A 63 -3.13 0.69 22.92
CA VAL A 63 -3.70 0.12 21.68
C VAL A 63 -4.21 1.22 20.76
N ILE A 64 -4.97 2.18 21.28
CA ILE A 64 -5.58 3.24 20.45
C ILE A 64 -4.47 4.06 19.77
N ILE A 65 -3.47 4.49 20.54
CA ILE A 65 -2.34 5.26 20.02
C ILE A 65 -1.49 4.41 19.06
N GLY A 66 -1.10 3.20 19.47
CA GLY A 66 -0.30 2.29 18.65
C GLY A 66 -1.00 1.95 17.34
N ALA A 67 -2.27 1.57 17.38
CA ALA A 67 -3.06 1.23 16.20
C ALA A 67 -3.25 2.43 15.26
N SER A 68 -3.49 3.65 15.79
CA SER A 68 -3.62 4.85 14.95
C SER A 68 -2.31 5.18 14.22
N MET A 69 -1.17 5.16 14.91
CA MET A 69 0.15 5.36 14.29
C MET A 69 0.47 4.26 13.26
N GLY A 70 0.17 3.00 13.60
CA GLY A 70 0.34 1.86 12.70
C GLY A 70 -0.52 1.99 11.44
N ARG A 71 -1.78 2.43 11.58
CA ARG A 71 -2.72 2.63 10.48
C ARG A 71 -2.23 3.69 9.49
N SER A 72 -1.69 4.81 9.99
CA SER A 72 -1.14 5.86 9.11
C SER A 72 0.04 5.37 8.28
N ARG A 73 0.93 4.56 8.89
CA ARG A 73 2.07 3.98 8.18
C ARG A 73 1.65 2.88 7.19
N ALA A 74 0.70 2.05 7.58
CA ALA A 74 0.11 1.05 6.70
C ALA A 74 -0.55 1.70 5.47
N PHE A 75 -1.34 2.76 5.69
CA PHE A 75 -2.00 3.51 4.63
C PHE A 75 -1.00 4.12 3.64
N ALA A 76 0.14 4.63 4.11
CA ALA A 76 1.18 5.15 3.23
C ALA A 76 1.76 4.08 2.29
N LEU A 77 1.93 2.83 2.77
CA LEU A 77 2.39 1.71 1.95
C LEU A 77 1.33 1.27 0.94
N GLU A 78 0.06 1.21 1.35
CA GLU A 78 -1.06 0.93 0.45
C GLU A 78 -1.16 1.98 -0.66
N LEU A 79 -0.98 3.27 -0.32
CA LEU A 79 -0.99 4.35 -1.29
C LEU A 79 0.17 4.24 -2.30
N GLN A 80 1.37 3.88 -1.82
CA GLN A 80 2.52 3.64 -2.70
C GLN A 80 2.26 2.48 -3.68
N ALA A 81 1.64 1.39 -3.20
CA ALA A 81 1.25 0.27 -4.05
C ALA A 81 0.26 0.70 -5.14
N GLN A 82 -0.77 1.50 -4.78
CA GLN A 82 -1.75 2.00 -5.75
C GLN A 82 -1.14 2.93 -6.79
N VAL A 83 -0.20 3.80 -6.39
CA VAL A 83 0.53 4.67 -7.31
C VAL A 83 1.33 3.85 -8.32
N ALA A 84 2.02 2.80 -7.88
CA ALA A 84 2.76 1.90 -8.76
C ALA A 84 1.84 1.21 -9.78
N LEU A 85 0.69 0.69 -9.34
CA LEU A 85 -0.30 0.07 -10.24
C LEU A 85 -0.89 1.07 -11.25
N CYS A 86 -1.16 2.30 -10.81
CA CYS A 86 -1.67 3.34 -11.70
C CYS A 86 -0.66 3.72 -12.80
N GLN A 87 0.63 3.73 -12.48
CA GLN A 87 1.70 3.98 -13.46
C GLN A 87 1.74 2.88 -14.53
N VAL A 88 1.67 1.62 -14.12
CA VAL A 88 1.59 0.48 -15.06
C VAL A 88 0.37 0.58 -15.95
N ALA A 89 -0.80 0.93 -15.39
CA ALA A 89 -2.03 1.08 -16.15
C ALA A 89 -1.92 2.23 -17.16
N THR A 90 -1.31 3.35 -16.78
CA THR A 90 -1.10 4.50 -17.65
C THR A 90 -0.19 4.13 -18.82
N GLU A 91 0.95 3.49 -18.54
CA GLU A 91 1.88 3.03 -19.58
C GLU A 91 1.22 2.05 -20.55
N ALA A 92 0.45 1.09 -20.03
CA ALA A 92 -0.29 0.13 -20.84
C ALA A 92 -1.34 0.82 -21.74
N ASN A 93 -2.02 1.84 -21.22
CA ASN A 93 -2.99 2.60 -21.99
C ASN A 93 -2.30 3.44 -23.08
N THR A 94 -1.23 4.16 -22.73
CA THR A 94 -0.42 4.93 -23.69
C THR A 94 0.12 4.06 -24.82
N ARG A 95 0.60 2.84 -24.53
CA ARG A 95 1.07 1.90 -25.56
C ARG A 95 -0.07 1.51 -26.52
N ARG A 96 -1.25 1.17 -26.00
CA ARG A 96 -2.43 0.83 -26.83
C ARG A 96 -2.87 2.01 -27.70
N THR A 97 -2.88 3.22 -27.15
CA THR A 97 -3.24 4.42 -27.91
C THR A 97 -2.23 4.70 -29.03
N ALA A 98 -0.94 4.53 -28.77
CA ALA A 98 0.10 4.66 -29.79
C ALA A 98 -0.06 3.62 -30.92
N GLU A 99 -0.27 2.34 -30.57
CA GLU A 99 -0.52 1.27 -31.54
C GLU A 99 -1.76 1.55 -32.41
N ALA A 100 -2.84 2.05 -31.80
CA ALA A 100 -4.07 2.42 -32.52
C ALA A 100 -3.86 3.63 -33.46
N ALA A 101 -3.10 4.63 -33.04
CA ALA A 101 -2.76 5.78 -33.87
C ALA A 101 -1.90 5.38 -35.08
N GLU A 102 -0.91 4.51 -34.87
CA GLU A 102 -0.12 3.94 -35.98
C GLU A 102 -0.98 3.13 -36.96
N ALA A 103 -1.92 2.32 -36.45
CA ALA A 103 -2.83 1.55 -37.30
C ALA A 103 -3.73 2.45 -38.16
N ALA A 104 -4.27 3.54 -37.58
CA ALA A 104 -5.06 4.52 -38.31
C ALA A 104 -4.24 5.21 -39.42
N GLN A 105 -2.99 5.60 -39.13
CA GLN A 105 -2.09 6.20 -40.12
C GLN A 105 -1.78 5.24 -41.28
N ARG A 106 -1.55 3.95 -41.00
CA ARG A 106 -1.32 2.94 -42.05
C ARG A 106 -2.54 2.76 -42.95
N GLN A 107 -3.75 2.90 -42.42
CA GLN A 107 -4.99 2.77 -43.18
C GLN A 107 -5.25 3.97 -44.09
N GLU A 108 -4.93 5.19 -43.66
CA GLU A 108 -4.99 6.39 -44.52
C GLU A 108 -3.90 6.40 -45.60
N SER A 109 -2.74 5.81 -45.31
CA SER A 109 -1.60 5.73 -46.25
C SER A 109 -1.78 4.63 -47.32
N GLN A 110 -2.78 3.75 -47.18
CA GLN A 110 -3.07 2.72 -48.16
C GLN A 110 -3.83 3.37 -49.34
N PRO A 111 -3.24 3.50 -50.54
CA PRO A 111 -3.94 4.05 -51.69
C PRO A 111 -5.18 3.17 -51.98
N PRO A 112 -6.31 3.75 -52.43
CA PRO A 112 -7.46 2.95 -52.81
C PRO A 112 -6.95 1.94 -53.83
N LEU A 113 -7.02 0.65 -53.49
CA LEU A 113 -6.81 -0.42 -54.45
C LEU A 113 -7.71 -0.07 -55.61
N GLN A 114 -7.10 0.34 -56.73
CA GLN A 114 -7.81 0.55 -57.97
C GLN A 114 -8.63 -0.71 -58.18
N GLN A 115 -9.94 -0.60 -58.00
CA GLN A 115 -10.91 -1.56 -58.51
C GLN A 115 -10.73 -1.53 -60.03
N VAL A 116 -9.79 -2.33 -60.52
CA VAL A 116 -9.61 -2.55 -61.95
C VAL A 116 -10.52 -3.71 -62.33
N GLY A 117 -11.58 -3.38 -63.07
CA GLY A 117 -12.24 -4.25 -64.04
C GLY A 117 -13.22 -5.28 -63.50
#